data_AF-A0A932ZSS5-F1
#
_entry.id   AF-A0A932ZSS5-F1
#
_cell.length_a   1.000
_cell.length_b   1.000
_cell.length_c   1.000
_cell.angle_alpha   90.00
_cell.angle_beta   90.00
_cell.angle_gamma   90.00
#
_symmetry.space_group_name_H-M   'P 1'
#
loop_
_entity.id
_entity.type
_entity.pdbx_description
1 polymer ?
#
loop_
_entity_poly.entity_id
_entity_poly.type
_entity_poly.pdbx_seq_one_letter_code
_entity_poly.pdbx_strand_id
1 'polypeptide(L)'
;MQDRFAGDVGDFGKYGLLRHLCTGKAREKNLSLGVVWYLVPDENHNSAGKHTSYLVKEFGFRECDRILFDALKGFKDDFERGGERSVRKIQSLKIFPSRTVFHDQVLTFENTPSDGRKAIEFRLEIRRNWVERALRATKG
;
A
#
# COMPACT_ATOMS: atom_id res chain seq x y z
N MET A 1 1.71 -1.05 -7.53
CA MET A 1 2.00 -1.62 -6.21
C MET A 1 2.00 -3.13 -6.35
N GLN A 2 2.91 -3.81 -5.67
CA GLN A 2 2.93 -5.28 -5.57
C GLN A 2 3.13 -5.61 -4.09
N ASP A 3 2.62 -6.77 -3.66
CA ASP A 3 2.65 -7.16 -2.25
C ASP A 3 4.09 -7.36 -1.76
N ARG A 4 4.98 -7.84 -2.64
CA ARG A 4 6.43 -7.91 -2.41
C ARG A 4 7.13 -6.58 -2.12
N PHE A 5 6.49 -5.42 -2.28
CA PHE A 5 7.06 -4.12 -1.91
C PHE A 5 6.47 -3.55 -0.61
N ALA A 6 5.43 -4.16 -0.04
CA ALA A 6 4.75 -3.65 1.14
C ALA A 6 5.74 -3.41 2.30
N GLY A 7 5.67 -2.23 2.92
CA GLY A 7 6.47 -1.86 4.09
C GLY A 7 7.91 -1.47 3.77
N ASP A 8 8.23 -1.14 2.52
CA ASP A 8 9.54 -0.57 2.18
C ASP A 8 9.76 0.85 2.76
N VAL A 9 10.95 1.41 2.55
CA VAL A 9 11.30 2.74 3.06
C VAL A 9 10.44 3.86 2.45
N GLY A 10 9.97 3.70 1.20
CA GLY A 10 9.08 4.67 0.58
C GLY A 10 7.70 4.66 1.23
N ASP A 11 7.22 3.47 1.58
CA ASP A 11 6.00 3.27 2.36
C ASP A 11 6.09 3.90 3.74
N PHE A 12 7.22 3.80 4.44
CA PHE A 12 7.42 4.49 5.72
C PHE A 12 7.16 6.00 5.59
N GLY A 13 7.76 6.65 4.59
CA GLY A 13 7.55 8.08 4.33
C GLY A 13 6.09 8.42 4.01
N LYS A 14 5.45 7.65 3.12
CA LYS A 14 4.05 7.86 2.73
C LYS A 14 3.10 7.67 3.91
N TYR A 15 3.25 6.57 4.66
CA TYR A 15 2.36 6.24 5.78
C TYR A 15 2.53 7.25 6.90
N GLY A 16 3.77 7.65 7.20
CA GLY A 16 4.07 8.69 8.19
C GLY A 16 3.41 10.02 7.84
N LEU A 17 3.50 10.45 6.58
CA LEU A 17 2.84 11.67 6.11
C LEU A 17 1.30 11.59 6.24
N LEU A 18 0.68 10.51 5.74
CA LEU A 18 -0.77 10.33 5.81
C LEU A 18 -1.27 10.29 7.25
N ARG A 19 -0.53 9.62 8.14
CA ARG A 19 -0.81 9.62 9.59
C ARG A 19 -0.82 11.03 10.14
N HIS A 20 0.26 11.78 9.94
CA HIS A 20 0.38 13.14 10.50
C HIS A 20 -0.70 14.09 9.97
N LEU A 21 -1.02 14.03 8.67
CA LEU A 21 -2.08 14.84 8.08
C LEU A 21 -3.46 14.51 8.67
N CYS A 22 -3.75 13.23 8.92
CA CYS A 22 -5.07 12.82 9.40
C CYS A 22 -5.21 12.80 10.93
N THR A 23 -4.12 12.80 11.71
CA THR A 23 -4.16 12.74 13.18
C THR A 23 -3.63 14.00 13.88
N GLY A 24 -3.28 15.05 13.12
CA GLY A 24 -2.69 16.28 13.66
C GLY A 24 -3.62 17.11 14.56
N LYS A 25 -3.02 17.98 15.39
CA LYS A 25 -3.70 18.86 16.37
C LYS A 25 -4.31 20.14 15.77
N ALA A 26 -4.14 20.41 14.48
CA ALA A 26 -4.70 21.59 13.83
C ALA A 26 -6.23 21.50 13.71
N ARG A 27 -6.88 22.66 13.55
CA ARG A 27 -8.35 22.84 13.53
C ARG A 27 -9.08 22.06 12.42
N GLU A 28 -8.36 21.43 11.50
CA GLU A 28 -8.85 20.58 10.41
C GLU A 28 -9.09 19.13 10.88
N LYS A 29 -9.80 18.97 11.99
CA LYS A 29 -10.12 17.63 12.51
C LYS A 29 -11.11 16.95 11.59
N ASN A 30 -10.72 15.76 11.10
CA ASN A 30 -11.51 14.75 10.38
C ASN A 30 -11.38 14.73 8.85
N LEU A 31 -10.17 14.87 8.31
CA LEU A 31 -9.94 14.40 6.94
C LEU A 31 -10.24 12.90 6.85
N SER A 32 -11.20 12.52 6.00
CA SER A 32 -11.42 11.13 5.61
C SER A 32 -10.25 10.67 4.75
N LEU A 33 -9.63 9.55 5.11
CA LEU A 33 -8.54 8.97 4.33
C LEU A 33 -9.04 7.78 3.52
N GLY A 34 -8.89 7.85 2.21
CA GLY A 34 -8.99 6.71 1.30
C GLY A 34 -7.63 6.35 0.74
N VAL A 35 -7.25 5.07 0.78
CA VAL A 35 -6.00 4.58 0.19
C VAL A 35 -6.32 3.60 -0.93
N VAL A 36 -5.96 3.99 -2.15
CA VAL A 36 -6.11 3.15 -3.35
C VAL A 36 -4.75 2.52 -3.65
N TRP A 37 -4.63 1.22 -3.39
CA TRP A 37 -3.49 0.44 -3.83
C TRP A 37 -3.72 0.09 -5.30
N TYR A 38 -2.94 0.68 -6.21
CA TYR A 38 -2.88 0.21 -7.60
C TYR A 38 -2.13 -1.12 -7.65
N LEU A 39 -2.73 -2.16 -7.06
CA LEU A 39 -2.15 -3.46 -6.78
C LEU A 39 -2.20 -4.29 -8.06
N VAL A 40 -1.07 -4.86 -8.45
CA VAL A 40 -0.94 -5.80 -9.57
C VAL A 40 -0.32 -7.10 -9.04
N PRO A 41 -0.47 -8.24 -9.74
CA PRO A 41 0.17 -9.48 -9.35
C PRO A 41 1.68 -9.30 -9.16
N ASP A 42 2.25 -10.06 -8.22
CA ASP A 42 3.69 -10.10 -8.02
C ASP A 42 4.38 -10.66 -9.27
N GLU A 43 5.43 -9.98 -9.73
CA GLU A 43 6.24 -10.49 -10.84
C GLU A 43 7.24 -11.54 -10.35
N ASN A 44 7.40 -12.61 -11.13
CA ASN A 44 8.31 -13.74 -10.83
C ASN A 44 9.80 -13.41 -11.03
N HIS A 45 10.16 -12.15 -11.29
CA HIS A 45 11.51 -11.76 -11.66
C HIS A 45 12.09 -10.72 -10.71
N ASN A 46 13.39 -10.90 -10.44
CA ASN A 46 14.31 -10.06 -9.67
C ASN A 46 14.17 -10.11 -8.14
N SER A 47 15.30 -10.00 -7.44
CA SER A 47 15.40 -9.85 -5.99
C SER A 47 15.20 -8.39 -5.52
N ALA A 48 14.97 -7.46 -6.45
CA ALA A 48 14.81 -6.03 -6.20
C ALA A 48 13.46 -5.75 -5.52
N GLY A 49 13.44 -4.97 -4.43
CA GLY A 49 12.19 -4.64 -3.69
C GLY A 49 12.22 -4.79 -2.18
N LYS A 50 13.39 -5.10 -1.60
CA LYS A 50 13.54 -5.37 -0.16
C LYS A 50 14.24 -4.22 0.55
N HIS A 51 13.81 -2.97 0.32
CA HIS A 51 14.31 -1.82 1.08
C HIS A 51 13.65 -1.75 2.47
N THR A 52 13.72 -2.85 3.23
CA THR A 52 13.20 -2.99 4.60
C THR A 52 14.30 -2.93 5.65
N SER A 53 15.56 -2.82 5.22
CA SER A 53 16.73 -2.75 6.13
C SER A 53 16.73 -1.52 7.05
N TYR A 54 15.96 -0.48 6.72
CA TYR A 54 15.76 0.67 7.59
C TYR A 54 15.09 0.27 8.93
N LEU A 55 14.33 -0.82 8.97
CA LEU A 55 13.68 -1.32 10.20
C LEU A 55 14.66 -1.95 11.19
N VAL A 56 15.92 -2.15 10.78
CA VAL A 56 17.03 -2.55 11.66
C VAL A 56 17.82 -1.34 12.16
N LYS A 57 17.70 -0.19 11.47
CA LYS A 57 18.38 1.06 11.81
C LYS A 57 17.45 1.94 12.63
N GLU A 58 17.45 1.74 13.94
CA GLU A 58 16.53 2.46 14.84
C GLU A 58 16.80 3.98 14.86
N PHE A 59 18.07 4.38 14.75
CA PHE A 59 18.45 5.80 14.74
C PHE A 59 17.98 6.50 13.45
N GLY A 60 17.33 7.66 13.61
CA GLY A 60 16.73 8.45 12.52
C GLY A 60 15.29 8.07 12.19
N PHE A 61 15.01 6.82 11.81
CA PHE A 61 13.65 6.44 11.36
C PHE A 61 12.66 6.32 12.52
N ARG A 62 13.04 5.65 13.62
CA ARG A 62 12.14 5.44 14.76
C ARG A 62 11.77 6.75 15.46
N GLU A 63 12.66 7.74 15.41
CA GLU A 63 12.46 9.07 15.98
C GLU A 63 11.42 9.88 15.19
N CYS A 64 11.28 9.65 13.88
CA CYS A 64 10.29 10.33 13.04
C CYS A 64 8.84 9.91 13.36
N ASP A 65 8.57 8.62 13.49
CA ASP A 65 7.25 8.10 13.88
C ASP A 65 7.42 6.73 14.55
N ARG A 66 7.52 6.74 15.88
CA ARG A 66 7.75 5.53 16.68
C ARG A 66 6.66 4.49 16.49
N ILE A 67 5.39 4.91 16.40
CA ILE A 67 4.25 3.99 16.28
C ILE A 67 4.30 3.29 14.92
N LEU A 68 4.55 4.04 13.86
CA LEU A 68 4.68 3.48 12.52
C LEU A 68 5.89 2.55 12.40
N PHE A 69 7.04 2.98 12.92
CA PHE A 69 8.28 2.20 12.88
C PHE A 69 8.11 0.85 13.58
N ASP A 70 7.63 0.85 14.82
CA ASP A 70 7.47 -0.37 15.61
C ASP A 70 6.45 -1.33 14.96
N ALA A 71 5.37 -0.80 14.38
CA ALA A 71 4.38 -1.61 13.65
C ALA A 71 4.96 -2.25 12.38
N LEU A 72 5.73 -1.49 11.58
CA LEU A 72 6.37 -2.01 10.36
C LEU A 72 7.51 -2.98 10.67
N LYS A 73 8.23 -2.79 11.78
CA LYS A 73 9.23 -3.74 12.29
C LYS A 73 8.57 -5.07 12.64
N GLY A 74 7.48 -5.06 13.40
CA GLY A 74 6.71 -6.27 13.71
C GLY A 74 6.14 -6.95 12.46
N PHE A 75 5.65 -6.18 11.48
CA PHE A 75 5.22 -6.71 10.18
C PHE A 75 6.36 -7.39 9.41
N LYS A 76 7.56 -6.79 9.39
CA LYS A 76 8.76 -7.39 8.79
C LYS A 76 9.11 -8.71 9.45
N ASP A 77 9.16 -8.72 10.78
CA ASP A 77 9.52 -9.92 11.54
C ASP A 77 8.46 -11.04 11.38
N ASP A 78 7.20 -10.69 11.11
CA ASP A 78 6.14 -11.66 10.78
C ASP A 78 6.40 -12.36 9.44
N PHE A 79 6.61 -11.60 8.35
CA PHE A 79 6.81 -12.23 7.04
C PHE A 79 8.17 -12.90 6.90
N GLU A 80 9.21 -12.47 7.63
CA GLU A 80 10.49 -13.17 7.66
C GLU A 80 10.41 -14.53 8.37
N ARG A 81 9.41 -14.74 9.22
CA ARG A 81 9.08 -16.03 9.84
C ARG A 81 8.10 -16.87 9.02
N GLY A 82 7.83 -16.49 7.78
CA GLY A 82 6.93 -17.20 6.87
C GLY A 82 5.49 -16.67 6.85
N GLY A 83 5.22 -15.54 7.51
CA GLY A 83 3.97 -14.81 7.34
C GLY A 83 3.82 -14.16 5.95
N GLU A 84 2.63 -13.64 5.67
CA GLU A 84 2.33 -12.98 4.40
C GLU A 84 2.84 -11.53 4.39
N ARG A 85 3.62 -11.17 3.35
CA ARG A 85 3.95 -9.78 3.04
C ARG A 85 2.91 -9.23 2.06
N SER A 86 1.90 -8.53 2.56
CA SER A 86 0.81 -7.97 1.74
C SER A 86 0.37 -6.58 2.18
N VAL A 87 -0.21 -5.80 1.26
CA VAL A 87 -0.85 -4.52 1.61
C VAL A 87 -2.06 -4.74 2.53
N ARG A 88 -2.73 -5.90 2.45
CA ARG A 88 -3.80 -6.30 3.37
C ARG A 88 -3.30 -6.40 4.81
N LYS A 89 -2.14 -7.02 4.99
CA LYS A 89 -1.52 -7.09 6.31
C LYS A 89 -1.18 -5.70 6.84
N ILE A 90 -0.67 -4.79 6.00
CA ILE A 90 -0.44 -3.37 6.36
C ILE A 90 -1.73 -2.70 6.88
N GLN A 91 -2.86 -2.90 6.19
CA GLN A 91 -4.15 -2.33 6.59
C GLN A 91 -4.58 -2.78 8.01
N SER A 92 -4.24 -4.01 8.38
CA SER A 92 -4.54 -4.57 9.71
C SER A 92 -3.66 -4.01 10.85
N LEU A 93 -2.53 -3.34 10.54
CA LEU A 93 -1.59 -2.85 11.56
C LEU A 93 -2.11 -1.65 12.37
N LYS A 94 -3.32 -1.14 12.07
CA LYS A 94 -3.93 0.02 12.73
C LYS A 94 -3.00 1.25 12.74
N ILE A 95 -2.15 1.37 11.72
CA ILE A 95 -1.26 2.52 11.51
C ILE A 95 -1.98 3.66 10.79
N PHE A 96 -3.19 3.50 10.29
CA PHE A 96 -3.97 4.59 9.70
C PHE A 96 -5.12 4.99 10.64
N PRO A 97 -5.74 6.16 10.45
CA PRO A 97 -6.98 6.50 11.12
C PRO A 97 -8.01 5.36 11.07
N SER A 98 -8.79 5.18 12.13
CA SER A 98 -9.73 4.05 12.24
C SER A 98 -10.82 4.03 11.16
N ARG A 99 -11.11 5.18 10.54
CA ARG A 99 -12.09 5.33 9.45
C ARG A 99 -11.45 5.24 8.06
N THR A 100 -10.18 4.90 7.95
CA THR A 100 -9.52 4.77 6.65
C THR A 100 -10.16 3.65 5.84
N VAL A 101 -10.52 3.98 4.60
CA VAL A 101 -11.03 3.02 3.62
C VAL A 101 -9.92 2.63 2.66
N PHE A 102 -9.89 1.35 2.28
CA PHE A 102 -8.86 0.80 1.42
C PHE A 102 -9.50 0.20 0.17
N HIS A 103 -8.83 0.38 -0.97
CA HIS A 103 -9.10 -0.37 -2.18
C HIS A 103 -7.85 -1.13 -2.58
N ASP A 104 -7.90 -2.44 -2.46
CA ASP A 104 -6.79 -3.38 -2.65
C ASP A 104 -7.13 -4.49 -3.66
N GLN A 105 -8.14 -4.26 -4.51
CA GLN A 105 -8.46 -5.21 -5.56
C GLN A 105 -7.30 -5.31 -6.55
N VAL A 106 -6.83 -6.52 -6.81
CA VAL A 106 -5.77 -6.77 -7.79
C VAL A 106 -6.26 -6.38 -9.19
N LEU A 107 -5.50 -5.50 -9.85
CA LEU A 107 -5.60 -5.20 -11.26
C LEU A 107 -4.76 -6.23 -12.04
N THR A 108 -5.44 -7.22 -12.61
CA THR A 108 -4.81 -8.22 -13.50
C THR A 108 -5.30 -8.02 -14.93
N PHE A 109 -4.45 -8.42 -15.88
CA PHE A 109 -4.75 -8.50 -17.31
C PHE A 109 -4.67 -9.96 -17.80
N GLU A 110 -4.82 -10.92 -16.89
CA GLU A 110 -5.04 -12.32 -17.26
C GLU A 110 -6.21 -12.43 -18.23
N ASN A 111 -6.05 -13.31 -19.23
CA ASN A 111 -7.02 -13.52 -20.30
C ASN A 111 -7.25 -12.32 -21.25
N THR A 112 -6.37 -11.31 -21.23
CA THR A 112 -6.39 -10.26 -22.25
C THR A 112 -5.67 -10.71 -23.52
N PRO A 113 -6.11 -10.25 -24.72
CA PRO A 113 -5.35 -10.49 -25.94
C PRO A 113 -3.93 -9.95 -25.82
N SER A 114 -2.96 -10.66 -26.41
CA SER A 114 -1.53 -10.34 -26.32
C SER A 114 -1.21 -8.94 -26.87
N ASP A 115 -1.65 -8.67 -28.09
CA ASP A 115 -1.18 -7.56 -28.91
C ASP A 115 -2.27 -6.98 -29.84
N GLY A 116 -1.93 -5.87 -30.47
CA GLY A 116 -2.81 -5.14 -31.37
C GLY A 116 -3.81 -4.21 -30.69
N ARG A 117 -4.59 -3.53 -31.51
CA ARG A 117 -5.52 -2.47 -31.08
C ARG A 117 -6.61 -2.97 -30.12
N LYS A 118 -7.15 -4.17 -30.37
CA LYS A 118 -8.15 -4.81 -29.49
C LYS A 118 -7.58 -5.10 -28.09
N ALA A 119 -6.32 -5.50 -27.97
CA ALA A 119 -5.67 -5.70 -26.68
C ALA A 119 -5.54 -4.38 -25.89
N ILE A 120 -5.19 -3.29 -26.58
CA ILE A 120 -5.09 -1.96 -25.97
C ILE A 120 -6.46 -1.52 -25.46
N GLU A 121 -7.50 -1.58 -26.29
CA GLU A 121 -8.87 -1.20 -25.94
C GLU A 121 -9.39 -2.01 -24.74
N PHE A 122 -9.16 -3.33 -24.73
CA PHE A 122 -9.58 -4.21 -23.63
C PHE A 122 -8.85 -3.87 -22.31
N ARG A 123 -7.53 -3.63 -22.36
CA ARG A 123 -6.78 -3.23 -21.17
C ARG A 123 -7.17 -1.84 -20.66
N LEU A 124 -7.60 -0.93 -21.54
CA LEU A 124 -8.15 0.37 -21.13
C LEU A 124 -9.50 0.21 -20.44
N GLU A 125 -10.36 -0.67 -20.94
CA GLU A 125 -11.65 -0.97 -20.31
C GLU A 125 -11.49 -1.59 -18.92
N ILE A 126 -10.59 -2.56 -18.76
CA ILE A 126 -10.26 -3.13 -17.44
C ILE A 126 -9.82 -2.02 -16.48
N ARG A 127 -8.89 -1.15 -16.89
CA ARG A 127 -8.40 -0.04 -16.05
C ARG A 127 -9.52 0.92 -15.69
N ARG A 128 -10.39 1.27 -16.64
CA ARG A 128 -11.55 2.15 -16.40
C ARG A 128 -12.45 1.55 -15.33
N ASN A 129 -12.87 0.30 -15.52
CA ASN A 129 -13.74 -0.41 -14.58
C ASN A 129 -13.09 -0.54 -13.19
N TRP A 130 -11.79 -0.78 -13.13
CA TRP A 130 -11.03 -0.84 -11.88
C TRP A 130 -11.01 0.51 -11.16
N VAL A 131 -10.67 1.60 -11.86
CA VAL A 131 -10.63 2.96 -11.29
C VAL A 131 -12.01 3.39 -10.80
N GLU A 132 -13.08 3.09 -11.54
CA GLU A 132 -14.44 3.40 -11.11
C GLU A 132 -14.81 2.70 -9.81
N ARG A 133 -14.42 1.43 -9.63
CA ARG A 133 -14.61 0.70 -8.38
C ARG A 133 -13.78 1.28 -7.25
N ALA A 134 -12.52 1.65 -7.52
CA ALA A 134 -11.65 2.31 -6.54
C ALA A 134 -12.27 3.63 -6.05
N LEU A 135 -12.71 4.49 -6.97
CA LEU A 135 -13.35 5.77 -6.66
C LEU A 135 -14.64 5.59 -5.83
N ARG A 136 -15.47 4.59 -6.17
CA ARG A 136 -16.67 4.28 -5.39
C ARG A 136 -16.32 3.77 -3.99
N ALA A 137 -15.31 2.91 -3.87
CA ALA A 137 -14.89 2.32 -2.61
C ALA A 137 -14.25 3.33 -1.66
N THR A 138 -13.55 4.35 -2.19
CA THR A 138 -12.83 5.34 -1.38
C THR A 138 -13.53 6.70 -1.31
N LYS A 139 -14.84 6.75 -1.59
CA LYS A 139 -15.62 7.97 -1.45
C LYS A 139 -15.81 8.29 0.04
N GLY A 140 -15.31 9.45 0.46
CA GLY A 140 -15.46 10.01 1.82
C GLY A 140 -16.76 10.76 2.01
#